data_AF-A0A397DBD7-F1
#
_entry.id   AF-A0A397DBD7-F1
#
_cell.length_a   1.000
_cell.length_b   1.000
_cell.length_c   1.000
_cell.angle_alpha   90.00
_cell.angle_beta   90.00
_cell.angle_gamma   90.00
#
_symmetry.space_group_name_H-M   'P 1'
#
loop_
_entity.id
_entity.type
_entity.pdbx_description
1 polymer ?
#
loop_
_entity_poly.entity_id
_entity_poly.type
_entity_poly.pdbx_seq_one_letter_code
_entity_poly.pdbx_strand_id
1 'polypeptide(L)'
;MALPTPVLTQGSQSSRTNFHTPRSDSTIAPLPHLTHPPCRSSSSFTTEEFFPKTGHPFPELSSILRLSNAQFQQQLLMAEAVESTAKARLAATEACVEQLDAQTRGIQAALSNLDAHHTYCLLAVLLIFIRHAHAQSDHSTLLEHFDTYVHRLGSIPLHPALASDTRLTLLDCIPLDRERDWLMSCKQSQASLEAKMDGLAASFRVLSDAITEQSSAVVS
;
A
#
# COMPACT_ATOMS: atom_id res chain seq x y z
N MET A 1 32.95 30.95 -17.20
CA MET A 1 32.97 30.63 -15.76
C MET A 1 31.87 29.62 -15.49
N ALA A 2 32.21 28.54 -14.79
CA ALA A 2 31.58 27.22 -14.87
C ALA A 2 30.27 27.08 -14.06
N LEU A 3 29.33 26.33 -14.63
CA LEU A 3 28.11 25.83 -13.97
C LEU A 3 28.45 24.69 -13.00
N PRO A 4 27.72 24.52 -11.88
CA PRO A 4 27.94 23.39 -10.97
C PRO A 4 27.24 22.13 -11.48
N THR A 5 28.03 21.06 -11.61
CA THR A 5 27.61 19.68 -11.88
C THR A 5 26.97 19.05 -10.64
N PRO A 6 25.85 18.30 -10.74
CA PRO A 6 25.39 17.47 -9.64
C PRO A 6 26.15 16.14 -9.60
N VAL A 7 26.75 15.88 -8.44
CA VAL A 7 27.47 14.65 -8.09
C VAL A 7 26.49 13.50 -7.89
N LEU A 8 26.67 12.43 -8.66
CA LEU A 8 26.08 11.11 -8.43
C LEU A 8 26.58 10.56 -7.09
N THR A 9 25.72 10.61 -6.06
CA THR A 9 26.00 9.94 -4.79
C THR A 9 25.34 8.56 -4.84
N GLN A 10 26.17 7.54 -5.12
CA GLN A 10 25.83 6.15 -4.84
C GLN A 10 25.84 5.93 -3.33
N GLY A 11 24.89 5.13 -2.85
CA GLY A 11 24.98 4.45 -1.55
C GLY A 11 24.01 4.98 -0.51
N SER A 12 22.80 4.40 -0.49
CA SER A 12 22.24 3.97 0.79
C SER A 12 21.56 2.64 0.54
N GLN A 13 22.13 1.61 1.16
CA GLN A 13 21.69 0.23 1.07
C GLN A 13 20.26 0.17 1.61
N SER A 14 19.31 0.02 0.70
CA SER A 14 17.94 -0.31 1.04
C SER A 14 17.95 -1.71 1.63
N SER A 15 17.87 -1.79 2.97
CA SER A 15 17.65 -3.03 3.69
C SER A 15 16.37 -3.65 3.14
N ARG A 16 16.51 -4.61 2.23
CA ARG A 16 15.44 -5.54 1.86
C ARG A 16 15.10 -6.32 3.12
N THR A 17 14.17 -5.81 3.91
CA THR A 17 13.41 -6.65 4.83
C THR A 17 12.57 -7.55 3.94
N ASN A 18 12.98 -8.81 3.85
CA ASN A 18 12.20 -9.85 3.20
C ASN A 18 10.79 -9.79 3.78
N PHE A 19 9.82 -9.34 2.99
CA PHE A 19 8.41 -9.53 3.29
C PHE A 19 8.14 -11.03 3.20
N HIS A 20 8.37 -11.72 4.31
CA HIS A 20 7.74 -13.00 4.53
C HIS A 20 6.27 -12.69 4.81
N THR A 21 5.46 -12.74 3.74
CA THR A 21 4.02 -12.92 3.88
C THR A 21 3.82 -14.16 4.75
N PRO A 22 3.19 -14.07 5.94
CA PRO A 22 2.69 -15.27 6.57
C PRO A 22 1.58 -15.75 5.63
N ARG A 23 1.85 -16.88 4.99
CA ARG A 23 0.87 -17.64 4.23
C ARG A 23 -0.39 -17.74 5.08
N SER A 24 -1.48 -17.19 4.58
CA SER A 24 -2.82 -17.34 5.13
C SER A 24 -3.26 -18.80 4.99
N ASP A 25 -2.64 -19.71 5.73
CA ASP A 25 -3.25 -21.00 6.02
C ASP A 25 -4.30 -20.71 7.10
N SER A 26 -5.44 -20.14 6.66
CA SER A 26 -6.71 -20.15 7.40
C SER A 26 -7.19 -21.59 7.48
N THR A 27 -6.42 -22.45 8.15
CA THR A 27 -6.94 -23.69 8.69
C THR A 27 -7.72 -23.25 9.90
N ILE A 28 -9.02 -23.00 9.70
CA ILE A 28 -10.00 -23.13 10.78
C ILE A 28 -9.71 -24.51 11.36
N ALA A 29 -9.05 -24.56 12.51
CA ALA A 29 -8.78 -25.80 13.20
C ALA A 29 -10.12 -26.53 13.32
N PRO A 30 -10.26 -27.77 12.83
CA PRO A 30 -11.48 -28.52 13.01
C PRO A 30 -11.79 -28.53 14.49
N LEU A 31 -13.01 -28.15 14.89
CA LEU A 31 -13.52 -28.43 16.22
C LEU A 31 -13.17 -29.90 16.52
N PRO A 32 -12.32 -30.21 17.52
CA PRO A 32 -12.14 -31.59 17.88
C PRO A 32 -13.46 -31.98 18.52
N HIS A 33 -14.23 -32.79 17.80
CA HIS A 33 -15.21 -33.69 18.38
C HIS A 33 -14.59 -34.23 19.65
N LEU A 34 -15.28 -34.09 20.79
CA LEU A 34 -14.88 -34.58 22.11
C LEU A 34 -14.24 -35.97 21.99
N THR A 35 -12.94 -36.00 21.76
CA THR A 35 -12.17 -37.23 21.70
C THR A 35 -11.94 -37.56 23.14
N HIS A 36 -12.58 -38.66 23.54
CA HIS A 36 -12.32 -39.37 24.77
C HIS A 36 -10.81 -39.31 25.08
N PRO A 37 -10.42 -38.93 26.31
CA PRO A 37 -9.00 -38.81 26.65
C PRO A 37 -8.28 -40.12 26.31
N PRO A 38 -7.03 -40.07 25.82
CA PRO A 38 -6.26 -41.29 25.63
C PRO A 38 -6.18 -41.94 27.00
N CYS A 39 -6.69 -43.17 27.10
CA CYS A 39 -6.44 -44.04 28.25
C CYS A 39 -4.93 -44.25 28.30
N ARG A 40 -4.23 -43.35 28.99
CA ARG A 40 -2.82 -43.50 29.32
C ARG A 40 -2.77 -44.77 30.15
N SER A 41 -2.04 -45.75 29.62
CA SER A 41 -1.95 -47.11 30.12
C SER A 41 -1.95 -47.11 31.64
N SER A 42 -2.92 -47.80 32.22
CA SER A 42 -3.01 -48.08 33.64
C SER A 42 -1.64 -48.49 34.14
N SER A 43 -0.92 -47.58 34.81
CA SER A 43 0.17 -47.98 35.66
C SER A 43 -0.50 -48.68 36.82
N SER A 44 -0.41 -50.00 36.82
CA SER A 44 -0.83 -50.88 37.89
C SER A 44 -0.30 -50.34 39.21
N PHE A 45 -1.12 -49.58 39.94
CA PHE A 45 -0.81 -49.31 41.34
C PHE A 45 -1.18 -50.60 42.07
N THR A 46 -0.21 -51.50 42.16
CA THR A 46 -0.31 -52.69 43.00
C THR A 46 -0.36 -52.22 44.45
N THR A 47 -1.57 -52.02 44.98
CA THR A 47 -1.83 -52.01 46.43
C THR A 47 -1.71 -53.44 46.98
N GLU A 48 -0.64 -54.15 46.64
CA GLU A 48 -0.31 -55.49 47.15
C GLU A 48 0.59 -55.42 48.39
N GLU A 49 1.03 -54.24 48.83
CA GLU A 49 1.91 -54.12 50.01
C GLU A 49 1.24 -53.60 51.29
N PHE A 50 -0.04 -53.24 51.29
CA PHE A 50 -0.67 -52.65 52.49
C PHE A 50 -1.74 -53.49 53.20
N PHE A 51 -2.06 -54.69 52.69
CA PHE A 51 -3.01 -55.57 53.37
C PHE A 51 -2.46 -56.98 53.53
N PRO A 52 -2.07 -57.38 54.76
CA PRO A 52 -1.64 -58.74 55.02
C PRO A 52 -2.78 -59.71 54.73
N LYS A 53 -2.42 -60.89 54.20
CA LYS A 53 -3.29 -62.03 53.91
C LYS A 53 -3.98 -62.54 55.17
N THR A 54 -5.03 -61.85 55.60
CA THR A 54 -5.99 -62.31 56.61
C THR A 54 -7.36 -61.90 56.10
N GLY A 55 -8.28 -62.87 55.98
CA GLY A 55 -9.62 -62.66 55.44
C GLY A 55 -10.26 -61.38 55.96
N HIS A 56 -10.51 -60.43 55.06
CA HIS A 56 -11.02 -59.12 55.43
C HIS A 56 -12.47 -59.23 55.92
N PRO A 57 -12.83 -58.60 57.05
CA PRO A 57 -14.18 -58.72 57.61
C PRO A 57 -15.30 -58.18 56.70
N PHE A 58 -14.98 -57.33 55.72
CA PHE A 58 -15.96 -56.71 54.81
C PHE A 58 -15.36 -56.47 53.40
N PRO A 59 -15.35 -57.47 52.50
CA PRO A 59 -14.80 -57.33 51.15
C PRO A 59 -15.50 -56.25 50.32
N GLU A 60 -16.78 -55.98 50.59
CA GLU A 60 -17.58 -54.96 49.90
C GLU A 60 -17.13 -53.52 50.17
N LEU A 61 -16.64 -53.23 51.38
CA LEU A 61 -16.14 -51.88 51.70
C LEU A 61 -14.80 -51.60 50.99
N SER A 62 -13.97 -52.64 50.83
CA SER A 62 -12.70 -52.53 50.13
C SER A 62 -12.87 -52.29 48.62
N SER A 63 -13.90 -52.88 48.00
CA SER A 63 -14.21 -52.68 46.58
C SER A 63 -14.80 -51.29 46.31
N ILE A 64 -15.67 -50.80 47.20
CA ILE A 64 -16.22 -49.43 47.13
C ILE A 64 -15.09 -48.39 47.28
N LEU A 65 -14.13 -48.61 48.18
CA LEU A 65 -12.98 -47.72 48.35
C LEU A 65 -12.07 -47.70 47.11
N ARG A 66 -11.82 -48.85 46.48
CA ARG A 66 -11.06 -48.91 45.22
C ARG A 66 -11.78 -48.22 44.07
N LEU A 67 -13.09 -48.43 43.94
CA LEU A 67 -13.90 -47.80 42.88
C LEU A 67 -13.96 -46.28 43.04
N SER A 68 -14.20 -45.78 44.26
CA SER A 68 -14.24 -44.35 44.54
C SER A 68 -12.88 -43.68 44.32
N ASN A 69 -11.77 -44.32 44.70
CA ASN A 69 -10.43 -43.81 44.41
C ASN A 69 -10.14 -43.77 42.90
N ALA A 70 -10.52 -44.82 42.15
CA ALA A 70 -10.36 -44.82 40.70
C ALA A 70 -11.21 -43.72 40.03
N GLN A 71 -12.44 -43.51 40.49
CA GLN A 71 -13.29 -42.42 40.03
C GLN A 71 -12.69 -41.05 40.36
N PHE A 72 -12.18 -40.86 41.58
CA PHE A 72 -11.52 -39.61 41.98
C PHE A 72 -10.29 -39.31 41.12
N GLN A 73 -9.42 -40.31 40.91
CA GLN A 73 -8.25 -40.18 40.04
C GLN A 73 -8.64 -39.82 38.60
N GLN A 74 -9.69 -40.45 38.07
CA GLN A 74 -10.21 -40.12 36.75
C GLN A 74 -10.70 -38.67 36.69
N GLN A 75 -11.48 -38.22 37.69
CA GLN A 75 -11.96 -36.83 37.75
C GLN A 75 -10.80 -35.83 37.87
N LEU A 76 -9.76 -36.16 38.62
CA LEU A 76 -8.56 -35.31 38.75
C LEU A 76 -7.84 -35.15 37.40
N LEU A 77 -7.61 -36.24 36.68
CA LEU A 77 -6.98 -36.20 35.35
C LEU A 77 -7.83 -35.44 34.33
N MET A 78 -9.16 -35.59 34.40
CA MET A 78 -10.08 -34.80 33.58
C MET A 78 -9.98 -33.31 33.88
N ALA A 79 -9.95 -32.93 35.16
CA ALA A 79 -9.80 -31.54 35.58
C ALA A 79 -8.46 -30.94 35.09
N GLU A 80 -7.35 -31.67 35.24
CA GLU A 80 -6.03 -31.24 34.78
C GLU A 80 -5.99 -31.06 33.25
N ALA A 81 -6.58 -31.98 32.49
CA ALA A 81 -6.67 -31.87 31.04
C ALA A 81 -7.50 -30.66 30.58
N VAL A 82 -8.63 -30.41 31.25
CA VAL A 82 -9.48 -29.23 30.98
C VAL A 82 -8.74 -27.94 31.33
N GLU A 83 -8.06 -27.88 32.47
CA GLU A 83 -7.28 -26.71 32.90
C GLU A 83 -6.14 -26.42 31.92
N SER A 84 -5.36 -27.43 31.55
CA SER A 84 -4.27 -27.30 30.56
C SER A 84 -4.80 -26.79 29.21
N THR A 85 -5.93 -27.35 28.75
CA THR A 85 -6.58 -26.90 27.51
C THR A 85 -7.08 -25.46 27.63
N ALA A 86 -7.67 -25.08 28.75
CA ALA A 86 -8.15 -23.72 28.99
C ALA A 86 -7.00 -22.71 28.97
N LYS A 87 -5.88 -23.02 29.63
CA LYS A 87 -4.65 -22.18 29.61
C LYS A 87 -4.09 -22.03 28.21
N ALA A 88 -3.99 -23.13 27.45
CA ALA A 88 -3.52 -23.09 26.08
C ALA A 88 -4.42 -22.24 25.17
N ARG A 89 -5.75 -22.33 25.35
CA ARG A 89 -6.71 -21.51 24.61
C ARG A 89 -6.58 -20.03 24.97
N LEU A 90 -6.44 -19.70 26.25
CA LEU A 90 -6.27 -18.33 26.71
C LEU A 90 -5.01 -17.70 26.12
N ALA A 91 -3.87 -18.40 26.19
CA ALA A 91 -2.62 -17.94 25.59
C ALA A 91 -2.74 -17.75 24.06
N ALA A 92 -3.42 -18.66 23.36
CA ALA A 92 -3.66 -18.54 21.92
C ALA A 92 -4.56 -17.34 21.59
N THR A 93 -5.58 -17.05 22.40
CA THR A 93 -6.44 -15.88 22.21
C THR A 93 -5.70 -14.57 22.48
N GLU A 94 -4.83 -14.52 23.48
CA GLU A 94 -3.99 -13.35 23.77
C GLU A 94 -3.05 -13.05 22.59
N ALA A 95 -2.34 -14.06 22.08
CA ALA A 95 -1.49 -13.92 20.91
C ALA A 95 -2.28 -13.47 19.66
N CYS A 96 -3.51 -13.97 19.48
CA CYS A 96 -4.39 -13.55 18.39
C CYS A 96 -4.75 -12.05 18.50
N VAL A 97 -5.08 -11.57 19.71
CA VAL A 97 -5.40 -10.16 19.95
C VAL A 97 -4.18 -9.27 19.67
N GLU A 98 -3.00 -9.66 20.13
CA GLU A 98 -1.76 -8.92 19.84
C GLU A 98 -1.47 -8.84 18.34
N GLN A 99 -1.71 -9.93 17.61
CA GLN A 99 -1.52 -9.96 16.16
C GLN A 99 -2.55 -9.12 15.41
N LEU A 100 -3.81 -9.09 15.87
CA LEU A 100 -4.83 -8.19 15.30
C LEU A 100 -4.48 -6.73 15.56
N ASP A 101 -4.05 -6.40 16.77
CA ASP A 101 -3.62 -5.05 17.13
C ASP A 101 -2.41 -4.57 16.30
N ALA A 102 -1.42 -5.44 16.09
CA ALA A 102 -0.30 -5.14 15.18
C ALA A 102 -0.76 -4.91 13.73
N GLN A 103 -1.72 -5.71 13.23
CA GLN A 103 -2.29 -5.51 11.89
C GLN A 103 -3.08 -4.21 11.79
N THR A 104 -3.89 -3.87 12.80
CA THR A 104 -4.63 -2.60 12.84
C THR A 104 -3.68 -1.41 12.79
N ARG A 105 -2.59 -1.42 13.58
CA ARG A 105 -1.55 -0.38 13.50
C ARG A 105 -0.90 -0.31 12.12
N GLY A 106 -0.60 -1.46 11.51
CA GLY A 106 -0.04 -1.53 10.16
C GLY A 106 -0.96 -0.89 9.12
N ILE A 107 -2.26 -1.20 9.17
CA ILE A 107 -3.27 -0.61 8.29
C ILE A 107 -3.37 0.90 8.52
N GLN A 108 -3.43 1.36 9.78
CA GLN A 108 -3.48 2.78 10.10
C GLN A 108 -2.26 3.55 9.58
N ALA A 109 -1.06 2.98 9.72
CA ALA A 109 0.17 3.58 9.19
C ALA A 109 0.15 3.64 7.65
N ALA A 110 -0.34 2.59 6.99
CA ALA A 110 -0.48 2.58 5.53
C ALA A 110 -1.49 3.63 5.04
N LEU A 111 -2.63 3.79 5.73
CA LEU A 111 -3.64 4.81 5.42
C LEU A 111 -3.08 6.22 5.64
N SER A 112 -2.38 6.47 6.73
CA SER A 112 -1.73 7.75 6.99
C SER A 112 -0.66 8.07 5.95
N ASN A 113 0.11 7.08 5.50
CA ASN A 113 1.08 7.26 4.43
C ASN A 113 0.39 7.61 3.10
N LEU A 114 -0.71 6.93 2.78
CA LEU A 114 -1.49 7.19 1.58
C LEU A 114 -2.07 8.61 1.58
N ASP A 115 -2.62 9.06 2.71
CA ASP A 115 -3.18 10.42 2.87
C ASP A 115 -2.10 11.51 2.73
N ALA A 116 -0.95 11.32 3.37
CA ALA A 116 0.20 12.22 3.23
C ALA A 116 0.69 12.28 1.77
N HIS A 117 0.76 11.14 1.09
CA HIS A 117 1.15 11.07 -0.31
C HIS A 117 0.11 11.72 -1.23
N HIS A 118 -1.18 11.50 -0.98
CA HIS A 118 -2.28 12.12 -1.72
C HIS A 118 -2.22 13.64 -1.63
N THR A 119 -2.05 14.18 -0.41
CA THR A 119 -1.91 15.62 -0.17
C THR A 119 -0.72 16.21 -0.94
N TYR A 120 0.43 15.54 -0.90
CA TYR A 120 1.61 15.95 -1.67
C TYR A 120 1.34 15.95 -3.18
N CYS A 121 0.75 14.87 -3.70
CA CYS A 121 0.41 14.73 -5.11
C CYS A 121 -0.59 15.80 -5.56
N LEU A 122 -1.58 16.13 -4.74
CA LEU A 122 -2.56 17.19 -5.03
C LEU A 122 -1.86 18.53 -5.22
N LEU A 123 -0.96 18.90 -4.32
CA LEU A 123 -0.19 20.15 -4.42
C LEU A 123 0.68 20.16 -5.68
N ALA A 124 1.39 19.07 -5.97
CA ALA A 124 2.26 18.95 -7.14
C ALA A 124 1.46 19.08 -8.45
N VAL A 125 0.32 18.41 -8.53
CA VAL A 125 -0.57 18.45 -9.70
C VAL A 125 -1.16 19.84 -9.89
N LEU A 126 -1.63 20.50 -8.82
CA LEU A 126 -2.13 21.87 -8.89
C LEU A 126 -1.07 22.84 -9.43
N LEU A 127 0.18 22.74 -8.94
CA LEU A 127 1.28 23.57 -9.42
C LEU A 127 1.57 23.34 -10.91
N ILE A 128 1.51 22.10 -11.38
CA ILE A 128 1.68 21.77 -12.79
C ILE A 128 0.57 22.41 -13.63
N PHE A 129 -0.70 22.33 -13.20
CA PHE A 129 -1.82 22.95 -13.91
C PHE A 129 -1.72 24.47 -13.96
N ILE A 130 -1.37 25.12 -12.85
CA ILE A 130 -1.17 26.58 -12.81
C ILE A 130 -0.05 27.00 -13.77
N ARG A 131 1.09 26.29 -13.71
CA ARG A 131 2.23 26.57 -14.59
C ARG A 131 1.87 26.35 -16.06
N HIS A 132 1.12 25.28 -16.35
CA HIS A 132 0.66 24.99 -17.70
C HIS A 132 -0.28 26.08 -18.20
N ALA A 133 -1.26 26.52 -17.41
CA ALA A 133 -2.20 27.59 -17.79
C ALA A 133 -1.47 28.90 -18.10
N HIS A 134 -0.48 29.28 -17.30
CA HIS A 134 0.32 30.49 -17.58
C HIS A 134 1.15 30.35 -18.86
N ALA A 135 1.87 29.23 -19.02
CA ALA A 135 2.67 28.98 -20.21
C ALA A 135 1.80 28.86 -21.48
N GLN A 136 0.59 28.31 -21.36
CA GLN A 136 -0.36 28.16 -22.47
C GLN A 136 -0.88 29.50 -22.95
N SER A 137 -1.20 30.44 -22.04
CA SER A 137 -1.62 31.81 -22.39
C SER A 137 -0.54 32.55 -23.19
N ASP A 138 0.71 32.50 -22.75
CA ASP A 138 1.81 33.17 -23.44
C ASP A 138 2.10 32.50 -24.81
N HIS A 139 1.98 31.19 -24.88
CA HIS A 139 2.21 30.44 -26.11
C HIS A 139 1.09 30.64 -27.13
N SER A 140 -0.18 30.59 -26.70
CA SER A 140 -1.33 30.76 -27.59
C SER A 140 -1.35 32.15 -28.23
N THR A 141 -1.08 33.19 -27.43
CA THR A 141 -0.98 34.56 -27.94
C THR A 141 0.10 34.70 -29.01
N LEU A 142 1.28 34.10 -28.83
CA LEU A 142 2.35 34.12 -29.85
C LEU A 142 1.91 33.42 -31.14
N LEU A 143 1.31 32.23 -31.03
CA LEU A 143 0.90 31.44 -32.20
C LEU A 143 -0.27 32.07 -32.97
N GLU A 144 -1.21 32.72 -32.28
CA GLU A 144 -2.35 33.43 -32.89
C GLU A 144 -1.91 34.69 -33.63
N HIS A 145 -0.94 35.42 -33.09
CA HIS A 145 -0.47 36.68 -33.69
C HIS A 145 0.64 36.50 -34.73
N PHE A 146 1.05 35.26 -35.03
CA PHE A 146 2.13 34.97 -35.98
C PHE A 146 1.91 35.66 -37.34
N ASP A 147 0.74 35.51 -37.95
CA ASP A 147 0.44 36.12 -39.25
C ASP A 147 0.41 37.66 -39.18
N THR A 148 -0.01 38.22 -38.03
CA THR A 148 0.03 39.66 -37.79
C THR A 148 1.47 40.18 -37.75
N TYR A 149 2.38 39.44 -37.12
CA TYR A 149 3.80 39.78 -37.10
C TYR A 149 4.45 39.65 -38.48
N VAL A 150 4.11 38.60 -39.23
CA VAL A 150 4.56 38.42 -40.62
C VAL A 150 4.11 39.59 -41.50
N HIS A 151 2.84 40.00 -41.38
CA HIS A 151 2.31 41.14 -42.14
C HIS A 151 3.01 42.45 -41.76
N ARG A 152 3.26 42.66 -40.46
CA ARG A 152 3.99 43.84 -39.97
C ARG A 152 5.44 43.87 -40.46
N LEU A 153 6.12 42.73 -40.56
CA LEU A 153 7.47 42.67 -41.12
C LEU A 153 7.50 42.99 -42.62
N GLY A 154 6.44 42.62 -43.35
CA GLY A 154 6.29 42.96 -44.76
C GLY A 154 6.01 44.44 -45.01
N SER A 155 5.52 45.19 -44.02
CA SER A 155 5.25 46.64 -44.17
C SER A 155 6.42 47.53 -43.78
N ILE A 156 7.49 46.97 -43.19
CA ILE A 156 8.68 47.72 -42.79
C ILE A 156 9.74 47.65 -43.90
N PRO A 157 10.04 48.78 -44.58
CA PRO A 157 11.04 48.81 -45.64
C PRO A 157 12.45 48.68 -45.07
N LEU A 158 13.36 48.07 -45.84
CA LEU A 158 14.78 48.05 -45.51
C LEU A 158 15.42 49.42 -45.70
N HIS A 159 16.47 49.68 -44.94
CA HIS A 159 17.34 50.83 -45.17
C HIS A 159 17.99 50.72 -46.57
N PRO A 160 18.09 51.81 -47.36
CA PRO A 160 18.55 51.77 -48.75
C PRO A 160 19.97 51.21 -48.94
N ALA A 161 20.82 51.27 -47.91
CA ALA A 161 22.15 50.65 -47.93
C ALA A 161 22.15 49.11 -47.86
N LEU A 162 21.03 48.50 -47.44
CA LEU A 162 20.85 47.05 -47.28
C LEU A 162 19.83 46.47 -48.28
N ALA A 163 19.07 47.33 -48.96
CA ALA A 163 18.10 46.92 -49.96
C ALA A 163 18.81 46.39 -51.21
N SER A 164 18.32 45.27 -51.73
CA SER A 164 18.76 44.70 -53.02
C SER A 164 17.55 44.53 -53.93
N ASP A 165 17.79 44.22 -55.21
CA ASP A 165 16.73 43.94 -56.20
C ASP A 165 15.77 42.81 -55.76
N THR A 166 16.21 41.98 -54.82
CA THR A 166 15.50 40.81 -54.29
C THR A 166 15.04 40.99 -52.83
N ARG A 167 15.43 42.06 -52.14
CA ARG A 167 15.12 42.29 -50.71
C ARG A 167 14.75 43.74 -50.47
N LEU A 168 13.47 43.98 -50.25
CA LEU A 168 12.90 45.32 -50.08
C LEU A 168 12.35 45.54 -48.67
N THR A 169 11.93 44.47 -47.99
CA THR A 169 11.24 44.51 -46.70
C THR A 169 11.91 43.59 -45.68
N LEU A 170 11.71 43.85 -44.38
CA LEU A 170 12.31 43.03 -43.32
C LEU A 170 11.91 41.55 -43.41
N LEU A 171 10.72 41.28 -43.98
CA LEU A 171 10.24 39.92 -44.23
C LEU A 171 11.14 39.14 -45.20
N ASP A 172 11.71 39.81 -46.21
CA ASP A 172 12.57 39.18 -47.24
C ASP A 172 13.91 38.66 -46.67
N CYS A 173 14.22 39.04 -45.43
CA CYS A 173 15.42 38.58 -44.71
C CYS A 173 15.17 37.30 -43.90
N ILE A 174 13.93 36.81 -43.82
CA ILE A 174 13.54 35.67 -42.97
C ILE A 174 13.11 34.47 -43.83
N PRO A 175 13.54 33.24 -43.50
CA PRO A 175 13.07 32.04 -44.17
C PRO A 175 11.63 31.71 -43.73
N LEU A 176 10.64 32.41 -44.29
CA LEU A 176 9.24 32.35 -43.88
C LEU A 176 8.64 30.93 -43.92
N ASP A 177 8.97 30.14 -44.94
CA ASP A 177 8.44 28.77 -45.07
C ASP A 177 8.89 27.88 -43.91
N ARG A 178 10.15 28.01 -43.49
CA ARG A 178 10.67 27.29 -42.33
C ARG A 178 9.98 27.70 -41.03
N GLU A 179 9.70 28.99 -40.86
CA GLU A 179 8.98 29.49 -39.69
C GLU A 179 7.52 29.00 -39.65
N ARG A 180 6.86 28.89 -40.81
CA ARG A 180 5.51 28.30 -40.92
C ARG A 180 5.49 26.82 -40.59
N ASP A 181 6.47 26.05 -41.07
CA ASP A 181 6.61 24.64 -40.72
C ASP A 181 6.86 24.45 -39.21
N TRP A 182 7.67 25.34 -38.63
CA TRP A 182 7.91 25.36 -37.20
C TRP A 182 6.65 25.72 -36.40
N LEU A 183 5.86 26.72 -36.85
CA LEU A 183 4.57 27.06 -36.28
C LEU A 183 3.62 25.85 -36.24
N MET A 184 3.52 25.10 -37.34
CA MET A 184 2.70 23.90 -37.40
C MET A 184 3.19 22.83 -36.42
N SER A 185 4.51 22.67 -36.30
CA SER A 185 5.12 21.76 -35.32
C SER A 185 4.82 22.19 -33.88
N CYS A 186 4.85 23.49 -33.58
CA CYS A 186 4.47 24.03 -32.27
C CYS A 186 2.99 23.77 -31.96
N LYS A 187 2.08 24.03 -32.91
CA LYS A 187 0.64 23.73 -32.75
C LYS A 187 0.39 22.24 -32.48
N GLN A 188 1.07 21.35 -33.22
CA GLN A 188 0.99 19.91 -32.99
C GLN A 188 1.50 19.52 -31.60
N SER A 189 2.62 20.09 -31.18
CA SER A 189 3.19 19.86 -29.84
C SER A 189 2.27 20.38 -28.73
N GLN A 190 1.65 21.54 -28.91
CA GLN A 190 0.68 22.11 -27.98
C GLN A 190 -0.53 21.18 -27.82
N ALA A 191 -1.14 20.75 -28.93
CA ALA A 191 -2.27 19.83 -28.90
C ALA A 191 -1.90 18.49 -28.22
N SER A 192 -0.69 17.98 -28.45
CA SER A 192 -0.20 16.78 -27.76
C SER A 192 -0.01 16.99 -26.26
N LEU A 193 0.46 18.16 -25.85
CA LEU A 193 0.62 18.50 -24.43
C LEU A 193 -0.74 18.66 -23.76
N GLU A 194 -1.70 19.34 -24.37
CA GLU A 194 -3.07 19.50 -23.88
C GLU A 194 -3.73 18.14 -23.65
N ALA A 195 -3.65 17.22 -24.62
CA ALA A 195 -4.16 15.86 -24.46
C ALA A 195 -3.52 15.09 -23.29
N LYS A 196 -2.22 15.30 -23.03
CA LYS A 196 -1.53 14.70 -21.87
C LYS A 196 -1.98 15.32 -20.56
N MET A 197 -2.22 16.63 -20.53
CA MET A 197 -2.72 17.36 -19.36
C MET A 197 -4.14 16.92 -19.01
N ASP A 198 -5.00 16.73 -20.01
CA ASP A 198 -6.35 16.19 -19.83
C ASP A 198 -6.31 14.74 -19.32
N GLY A 199 -5.44 13.91 -19.89
CA GLY A 199 -5.23 12.54 -19.42
C GLY A 199 -4.73 12.48 -17.98
N LEU A 200 -3.84 13.39 -17.59
CA LEU A 200 -3.36 13.53 -16.22
C LEU A 200 -4.49 13.99 -15.28
N ALA A 201 -5.30 14.98 -15.69
CA ALA A 201 -6.45 15.45 -14.92
C ALA A 201 -7.44 14.33 -14.64
N ALA A 202 -7.78 13.55 -15.67
CA ALA A 202 -8.69 12.43 -15.55
C ALA A 202 -8.14 11.35 -14.61
N SER A 203 -6.87 10.99 -14.77
CA SER A 203 -6.20 9.97 -13.95
C SER A 203 -6.11 10.40 -12.48
N PHE A 204 -5.78 11.67 -12.24
CA PHE A 204 -5.71 12.23 -10.89
C PHE A 204 -7.09 12.28 -10.23
N ARG A 205 -8.14 12.66 -10.98
CA ARG A 205 -9.51 12.65 -10.45
C ARG A 205 -9.93 11.25 -10.01
N VAL A 206 -9.73 10.24 -10.85
CA VAL A 206 -10.04 8.84 -10.51
C VAL A 206 -9.30 8.39 -9.25
N LEU A 207 -8.00 8.70 -9.16
CA LEU A 207 -7.21 8.35 -7.98
C LEU A 207 -7.71 9.08 -6.72
N SER A 208 -8.02 10.37 -6.83
CA SER A 208 -8.50 11.18 -5.71
C SER A 208 -9.88 10.73 -5.23
N ASP A 209 -10.79 10.39 -6.15
CA ASP A 209 -12.12 9.88 -5.80
C ASP A 209 -12.00 8.54 -5.06
N ALA A 210 -11.15 7.62 -5.54
CA ALA A 210 -10.91 6.35 -4.87
C ALA A 210 -10.31 6.49 -3.45
N ILE A 211 -9.36 7.42 -3.27
CA ILE A 211 -8.74 7.68 -1.96
C ILE A 211 -9.76 8.30 -0.98
N THR A 212 -10.58 9.24 -1.45
CA THR A 212 -11.62 9.87 -0.63
C THR A 212 -12.72 8.88 -0.25
N GLU A 213 -13.15 8.01 -1.17
CA GLU A 213 -14.08 6.92 -0.87
C GLU A 213 -13.52 5.99 0.21
N GLN A 214 -12.28 5.50 0.06
CA GLN A 214 -11.62 4.64 1.03
C GLN A 214 -11.48 5.31 2.41
N SER A 215 -11.19 6.61 2.45
CA SER A 215 -11.08 7.37 3.70
C SER A 215 -12.41 7.48 4.45
N SER A 216 -13.53 7.61 3.71
CA SER A 216 -14.87 7.69 4.30
C SER A 216 -15.38 6.35 4.82
N ALA A 217 -15.03 5.25 4.15
CA ALA A 217 -15.41 3.89 4.53
C ALA A 217 -14.73 3.40 5.82
N VAL A 218 -13.56 3.95 6.18
CA VAL A 218 -12.83 3.57 7.41
C VAL A 218 -13.33 4.32 8.65
N VAL A 219 -14.03 5.45 8.47
CA VAL A 219 -14.55 6.29 9.57
C VAL A 219 -15.97 5.89 10.00
N SER A 220 -16.69 5.09 9.20
CA SER A 220 -18.03 4.57 9.51
C SER A 220 -17.97 3.18 10.17
#